data_AF-A0A7Y1V5R5-F1
#
_entry.id   AF-A0A7Y1V5R5-F1
#
_cell.length_a   1.000
_cell.length_b   1.000
_cell.length_c   1.000
_cell.angle_alpha   90.00
_cell.angle_beta   90.00
_cell.angle_gamma   90.00
#
_symmetry.space_group_name_H-M   'P 1'
#
loop_
_entity.id
_entity.type
_entity.pdbx_description
1 polymer ?
#
loop_
_entity_poly.entity_id
_entity_poly.type
_entity_poly.pdbx_seq_one_letter_code
_entity_poly.pdbx_strand_id
1 'polypeptide(L)'
;MYAIFKDRRYLDRIDEWLAEGIFINEDGQFPERSRNYSAVENRAFIHLGDILNLPEFFDPLRKNLNATFYYMEQNGDLVPLDSRRQDKYAPITITRFYHLYRYMAIREDNGFLPLWPIR
;
A
#
# COMPACT_ATOMS: atom_id res chain seq x y z
N MET A 1 -13.93 5.14 12.34
CA MET A 1 -14.39 6.08 13.37
C MET A 1 -14.97 7.36 12.76
N TYR A 2 -14.19 8.17 12.04
CA TYR A 2 -14.68 9.39 11.37
C TYR A 2 -15.90 9.14 10.47
N ALA A 3 -15.88 8.09 9.64
CA ALA A 3 -16.99 7.76 8.75
C ALA A 3 -18.35 7.55 9.46
N ILE A 4 -18.33 7.15 10.73
CA ILE A 4 -19.52 6.85 11.54
C ILE A 4 -19.92 8.08 12.37
N PHE A 5 -18.98 8.64 13.14
CA PHE A 5 -19.27 9.69 14.12
C PHE A 5 -19.16 11.12 13.56
N LYS A 6 -18.50 11.30 12.40
CA LYS A 6 -18.31 12.60 11.72
C LYS A 6 -17.71 13.70 12.59
N ASP A 7 -16.95 13.32 13.62
CA ASP A 7 -16.31 14.25 14.55
C ASP A 7 -14.99 14.78 13.98
N ARG A 8 -14.83 16.11 13.98
CA ARG A 8 -13.67 16.81 13.43
C ARG A 8 -12.35 16.40 14.08
N ARG A 9 -12.37 16.01 15.36
CA ARG A 9 -11.17 15.57 16.10
C ARG A 9 -10.45 14.40 15.44
N TYR A 10 -11.17 13.57 14.66
CA TYR A 10 -10.54 12.49 13.90
C TYR A 10 -9.78 12.99 12.67
N LEU A 11 -10.27 14.05 12.01
CA LEU A 11 -9.55 14.67 10.89
C LEU A 11 -8.29 15.36 11.40
N ASP A 12 -8.41 16.14 12.48
CA ASP A 12 -7.27 16.84 13.06
C ASP A 12 -6.17 15.84 13.49
N ARG A 13 -6.56 14.68 14.02
CA ARG A 13 -5.62 13.59 14.36
C ARG A 13 -4.95 12.96 13.14
N ILE A 14 -5.70 12.79 12.03
CA ILE A 14 -5.14 12.28 10.78
C ILE A 14 -4.10 13.26 10.24
N ASP A 15 -4.43 14.55 10.23
CA ASP A 15 -3.53 15.62 9.78
C ASP A 15 -2.26 15.67 10.64
N GLU A 16 -2.38 15.57 11.97
CA GLU A 16 -1.24 15.49 12.88
C GLU A 16 -0.31 14.31 12.58
N TRP A 17 -0.87 13.11 12.37
CA TRP A 17 -0.08 11.90 12.12
C TRP A 17 0.58 11.89 10.75
N LEU A 18 0.01 12.60 9.78
CA LEU A 18 0.50 12.66 8.41
C LEU A 18 1.28 13.95 8.12
N ALA A 19 1.53 14.78 9.12
CA ALA A 19 2.24 16.05 8.97
C ALA A 19 3.67 15.87 8.41
N GLU A 20 4.30 14.73 8.67
CA GLU A 20 5.64 14.37 8.14
C GLU A 20 5.60 13.87 6.69
N GLY A 21 4.40 13.64 6.14
CA GLY A 21 4.18 13.04 4.84
C GLY A 21 4.33 11.52 4.83
N ILE A 22 4.06 10.91 3.67
CA ILE A 22 4.20 9.47 3.46
C ILE A 22 5.58 9.18 2.88
N PHE A 23 6.40 8.45 3.60
CA PHE A 23 7.69 8.01 3.10
C PHE A 23 7.56 6.75 2.26
N ILE A 24 7.99 6.82 1.00
CA ILE A 24 8.21 5.67 0.12
C ILE A 24 9.42 5.95 -0.76
N ASN A 25 10.35 5.01 -0.88
CA ASN A 25 11.55 5.23 -1.69
C ASN A 25 11.25 5.15 -3.20
N GLU A 26 12.25 5.42 -4.03
CA GLU A 26 12.15 5.36 -5.50
C GLU A 26 11.71 3.99 -6.02
N ASP A 27 12.17 2.92 -5.35
CA ASP A 27 11.84 1.53 -5.69
C ASP A 27 10.44 1.08 -5.20
N GLY A 28 9.65 1.95 -4.59
CA GLY A 28 8.30 1.60 -4.10
C GLY A 28 8.28 0.82 -2.79
N GLN A 29 9.35 0.86 -2.01
CA GLN A 29 9.42 0.27 -0.68
C GLN A 29 9.18 1.31 0.43
N PHE A 30 8.33 0.95 1.38
CA PHE A 30 8.19 1.66 2.65
C PHE A 30 9.44 1.47 3.52
N PRO A 31 9.66 2.31 4.57
CA PRO A 31 10.90 2.31 5.36
C PRO A 31 11.30 0.94 5.91
N GLU A 32 10.30 0.12 6.22
CA GLU A 32 10.47 -1.18 6.86
C GLU A 32 10.89 -2.29 5.89
N ARG A 33 10.61 -2.11 4.59
CA ARG A 33 10.83 -3.10 3.53
C ARG A 33 10.19 -4.46 3.80
N SER A 34 9.28 -4.54 4.76
CA SER A 34 8.52 -5.74 5.07
C SER A 34 7.34 -5.83 4.11
N ARG A 35 7.20 -7.00 3.47
CA ARG A 35 6.03 -7.31 2.63
C ARG A 35 4.75 -7.39 3.47
N ASN A 36 4.86 -7.89 4.70
CA ASN A 36 3.71 -7.98 5.59
C ASN A 36 3.22 -6.59 6.03
N TYR A 37 4.13 -5.70 6.43
CA TYR A 37 3.78 -4.34 6.83
C TYR A 37 3.35 -3.48 5.64
N SER A 38 3.98 -3.64 4.46
CA SER A 38 3.52 -2.98 3.23
C SER A 38 2.06 -3.32 2.93
N ALA A 39 1.64 -4.58 3.14
CA ALA A 39 0.24 -4.96 2.95
C ALA A 39 -0.71 -4.29 3.98
N VAL A 40 -0.24 -3.93 5.17
CA VAL A 40 -1.02 -3.19 6.17
C VAL A 40 -1.10 -1.71 5.79
N GLU A 41 0.02 -1.08 5.45
CA GLU A 41 0.10 0.33 5.02
C GLU A 41 -0.78 0.57 3.79
N ASN A 42 -0.69 -0.30 2.79
CA ASN A 42 -1.52 -0.25 1.59
C ASN A 42 -3.03 -0.30 1.90
N ARG A 43 -3.47 -1.13 2.86
CA ARG A 43 -4.87 -1.16 3.30
C ARG A 43 -5.27 0.15 3.96
N ALA A 44 -4.38 0.70 4.80
CA ALA A 44 -4.62 1.99 5.45
C ALA A 44 -4.79 3.11 4.42
N PHE A 45 -3.95 3.15 3.37
CA PHE A 45 -4.07 4.15 2.31
C PHE A 45 -5.34 4.03 1.48
N ILE A 46 -5.79 2.81 1.17
CA ILE A 46 -7.12 2.60 0.56
C ILE A 46 -8.22 3.24 1.42
N HIS A 47 -8.21 2.94 2.72
CA HIS A 47 -9.22 3.46 3.63
C HIS A 47 -9.16 4.99 3.78
N LEU A 48 -7.96 5.58 3.87
CA LEU A 48 -7.78 7.02 3.96
C LEU A 48 -8.26 7.71 2.67
N GLY A 49 -7.82 7.23 1.50
CA GLY A 49 -8.21 7.80 0.21
C GLY A 49 -9.71 7.76 -0.02
N ASP A 50 -10.38 6.67 0.38
CA ASP A 50 -11.84 6.55 0.28
C ASP A 50 -12.60 7.40 1.30
N ILE A 51 -12.23 7.32 2.57
CA ILE A 51 -12.98 8.00 3.64
C ILE A 51 -12.85 9.52 3.54
N LEU A 52 -11.69 10.00 3.09
CA LEU A 52 -11.38 11.43 3.00
C LEU A 52 -11.62 12.00 1.60
N ASN A 53 -11.87 11.15 0.58
CA ASN A 53 -11.91 11.53 -0.83
C ASN A 53 -10.62 12.22 -1.31
N LEU A 54 -9.48 11.71 -0.84
CA LEU A 54 -8.15 12.24 -1.11
C LEU A 54 -7.38 11.26 -2.02
N PRO A 55 -7.40 11.45 -3.35
CA PRO A 55 -6.83 10.48 -4.28
C PRO A 55 -5.30 10.33 -4.19
N GLU A 56 -4.60 11.30 -3.60
CA GLU A 56 -3.15 11.26 -3.40
C GLU A 56 -2.68 10.06 -2.54
N PHE A 57 -3.55 9.51 -1.69
CA PHE A 57 -3.22 8.30 -0.91
C PHE A 57 -3.06 7.06 -1.79
N PHE A 58 -3.57 7.05 -3.01
CA PHE A 58 -3.41 5.92 -3.93
C PHE A 58 -2.04 5.92 -4.62
N ASP A 59 -1.28 7.01 -4.58
CA ASP A 59 0.06 7.11 -5.19
C ASP A 59 1.09 6.16 -4.55
N PRO A 60 1.33 6.21 -3.22
CA PRO A 60 2.26 5.28 -2.57
C PRO A 60 1.79 3.82 -2.71
N LEU A 61 0.48 3.59 -2.68
CA LEU A 61 -0.12 2.28 -2.90
C LEU A 61 0.22 1.74 -4.30
N ARG A 62 -0.01 2.51 -5.36
CA ARG A 62 0.34 2.11 -6.74
C ARG A 62 1.81 1.78 -6.87
N LYS A 63 2.67 2.64 -6.34
CA LYS A 63 4.13 2.46 -6.41
C LYS A 63 4.55 1.16 -5.71
N ASN A 64 4.00 0.88 -4.52
CA ASN A 64 4.31 -0.35 -3.80
C ASN A 64 3.74 -1.62 -4.48
N LEU A 65 2.53 -1.54 -5.04
CA LEU A 65 1.93 -2.66 -5.78
C LEU A 65 2.70 -2.97 -7.07
N ASN A 66 3.17 -1.96 -7.79
CA ASN A 66 4.03 -2.17 -8.96
C ASN A 66 5.35 -2.84 -8.56
N ALA A 67 6.04 -2.30 -7.55
CA ALA A 67 7.27 -2.87 -7.04
C ALA A 67 7.10 -4.33 -6.58
N THR A 68 6.03 -4.61 -5.83
CA THR A 68 5.73 -5.96 -5.33
C THR A 68 5.48 -6.95 -6.45
N PHE A 69 4.86 -6.53 -7.56
CA PHE A 69 4.68 -7.39 -8.73
C PHE A 69 6.02 -7.74 -9.38
N TYR A 70 6.91 -6.77 -9.56
CA TYR A 70 8.23 -6.99 -10.16
C TYR A 70 9.18 -7.80 -9.27
N TYR A 71 9.00 -7.75 -7.95
CA TYR A 71 9.79 -8.53 -6.98
C TYR A 71 9.22 -9.92 -6.69
N MET A 72 8.13 -10.31 -7.35
CA MET A 72 7.50 -11.60 -7.19
C MET A 72 8.20 -12.66 -8.03
N GLU A 73 8.44 -13.81 -7.42
CA GLU A 73 8.93 -15.01 -8.12
C GLU A 73 7.84 -15.59 -9.04
N GLN A 74 8.23 -16.42 -10.01
CA GLN A 74 7.29 -16.97 -10.99
C GLN A 74 6.13 -17.78 -10.35
N ASN A 75 6.37 -18.36 -9.18
CA ASN A 75 5.38 -19.13 -8.42
C ASN A 75 4.49 -18.26 -7.50
N GLY A 76 4.71 -16.94 -7.47
CA GLY A 76 3.98 -16.01 -6.61
C GLY A 76 4.61 -15.76 -5.24
N ASP A 77 5.76 -16.37 -4.93
CA ASP A 77 6.49 -16.09 -3.70
C ASP A 77 7.08 -14.68 -3.73
N LEU A 78 7.20 -14.07 -2.55
CA LEU A 78 7.88 -12.80 -2.38
C LEU A 78 9.10 -13.02 -1.51
N VAL A 79 10.25 -12.47 -1.93
CA VAL A 79 11.49 -12.55 -1.16
C VAL A 79 11.42 -11.59 0.05
N PRO A 80 11.47 -12.07 1.30
CA PRO A 80 11.34 -11.22 2.49
C PRO A 80 12.69 -10.79 3.09
N LEU A 81 13.81 -11.20 2.48
CA LEU A 81 15.17 -11.06 3.04
C LEU A 81 15.60 -9.60 3.21
N ASP A 82 14.99 -8.67 2.50
CA ASP A 82 15.23 -7.22 2.60
C ASP A 82 14.47 -6.56 3.77
N SER A 83 13.55 -7.28 4.42
CA SER A 83 12.78 -6.80 5.56
C SER A 83 13.68 -6.38 6.73
N ARG A 84 13.34 -5.25 7.34
CA ARG A 84 13.93 -4.74 8.59
C ARG A 84 13.14 -5.17 9.83
N ARG A 85 12.13 -6.04 9.67
CA ARG A 85 11.24 -6.54 10.73
C ARG A 85 11.48 -8.02 11.01
N GLN A 86 10.84 -8.52 12.06
CA GLN A 86 10.94 -9.92 12.51
C GLN A 86 10.41 -10.95 11.49
N ASP A 87 9.70 -10.51 10.45
CA ASP A 87 9.13 -11.35 9.39
C ASP A 87 10.13 -11.69 8.26
N LYS A 88 11.41 -11.28 8.41
CA LYS A 88 12.50 -11.45 7.42
C LYS A 88 12.75 -12.89 6.94
N TYR A 89 12.17 -13.89 7.59
CA TYR A 89 12.30 -15.31 7.24
C TYR A 89 10.95 -16.03 7.13
N ALA A 90 9.85 -15.30 7.27
CA ALA A 90 8.52 -15.87 7.15
C ALA A 90 8.13 -15.94 5.67
N PRO A 91 7.61 -17.09 5.18
CA PRO A 91 7.13 -17.19 3.82
C PRO A 91 5.96 -16.24 3.62
N ILE A 92 5.93 -15.54 2.49
CA ILE A 92 4.85 -14.67 2.09
C ILE A 92 4.69 -14.73 0.57
N THR A 93 3.44 -14.70 0.11
CA THR A 93 3.10 -14.80 -1.31
C THR A 93 2.27 -13.60 -1.75
N ILE A 94 2.20 -13.39 -3.06
CA ILE A 94 1.40 -12.33 -3.70
C ILE A 94 -0.08 -12.37 -3.30
N THR A 95 -0.58 -13.53 -2.87
CA THR A 95 -1.97 -13.68 -2.40
C THR A 95 -2.31 -12.72 -1.25
N ARG A 96 -1.33 -12.35 -0.42
CA ARG A 96 -1.49 -11.33 0.65
C ARG A 96 -1.95 -9.97 0.11
N PHE A 97 -1.56 -9.67 -1.13
CA PHE A 97 -1.84 -8.42 -1.85
C PHE A 97 -3.04 -8.53 -2.81
N TYR A 98 -3.65 -9.71 -2.98
CA TYR A 98 -4.73 -9.93 -3.95
C TYR A 98 -5.85 -8.88 -3.86
N HIS A 99 -6.35 -8.62 -2.65
CA HIS A 99 -7.41 -7.62 -2.46
C HIS A 99 -6.98 -6.20 -2.79
N LEU A 100 -5.70 -5.87 -2.58
CA LEU A 100 -5.15 -4.55 -2.89
C LEU A 100 -5.10 -4.33 -4.40
N TYR A 101 -4.58 -5.32 -5.14
CA TYR A 101 -4.59 -5.29 -6.60
C TYR A 101 -6.01 -5.23 -7.16
N ARG A 102 -6.90 -6.11 -6.70
CA ARG A 102 -8.28 -6.14 -7.19
C ARG A 102 -9.01 -4.82 -6.92
N TYR A 103 -8.80 -4.22 -5.76
CA TYR A 103 -9.40 -2.93 -5.41
C TYR A 103 -8.94 -1.84 -6.38
N MET A 104 -7.62 -1.71 -6.58
CA MET A 104 -7.06 -0.70 -7.48
C MET A 104 -7.49 -0.90 -8.94
N ALA A 105 -7.57 -2.15 -9.39
CA ALA A 105 -8.01 -2.49 -10.75
C ALA A 105 -9.43 -1.98 -11.03
N ILE A 106 -10.34 -2.16 -10.06
CA ILE A 106 -11.73 -1.70 -10.18
C ILE A 106 -11.81 -0.18 -10.07
N ARG A 107 -11.08 0.40 -9.11
CA ARG A 107 -11.11 1.85 -8.86
C ARG A 107 -10.66 2.65 -10.08
N GLU A 108 -9.61 2.18 -10.74
CA GLU A 108 -8.95 2.92 -11.83
C GLU A 108 -9.38 2.44 -13.22
N ASP A 109 -10.40 1.56 -13.29
CA ASP A 109 -10.85 0.91 -14.52
C ASP A 109 -9.68 0.30 -15.33
N ASN A 110 -8.75 -0.34 -14.59
CA ASN A 110 -7.53 -0.93 -15.12
C ASN A 110 -7.46 -2.41 -14.76
N GLY A 111 -7.83 -3.27 -15.70
CA GLY A 111 -7.89 -4.72 -15.50
C GLY A 111 -6.54 -5.41 -15.22
N PHE A 112 -5.40 -4.72 -15.37
CA PHE A 112 -4.07 -5.33 -15.21
C PHE A 112 -3.02 -4.35 -14.65
N LEU A 113 -2.73 -4.48 -13.35
CA LEU A 113 -1.99 -3.46 -12.60
C LEU A 113 -0.50 -3.27 -12.90
N PRO A 114 0.30 -4.23 -13.39
CA PRO A 114 1.72 -3.94 -13.59
C PRO A 114 2.03 -3.28 -14.94
N LEU A 115 1.03 -2.88 -15.73
CA LEU A 115 1.23 -2.13 -16.98
C LEU A 115 1.02 -0.62 -16.83
N TRP A 116 1.04 -0.08 -15.60
CA TRP A 116 1.00 1.37 -15.42
C TRP A 116 2.22 2.00 -16.12
N PRO A 117 2.05 2.95 -17.05
CA PRO A 117 3.19 3.61 -17.66
C PRO A 117 3.97 4.31 -16.55
N ILE A 118 5.22 3.88 -16.34
CA ILE A 118 6.21 4.62 -15.57
C ILE A 118 6.43 5.91 -16.37
N ARG A 119 5.73 6.98 -16.00
CA ARG A 119 5.95 8.31 -16.55
C ARG A 119 7.05 9.01 -15.78
#